data_AF-A0A9Q0VHY4-F1
#
_entry.id   AF-A0A9Q0VHY4-F1
#
_cell.length_a   1.000
_cell.length_b   1.000
_cell.length_c   1.000
_cell.angle_alpha   90.00
_cell.angle_beta   90.00
_cell.angle_gamma   90.00
#
_symmetry.space_group_name_H-M   'P 1'
#
loop_
_entity.id
_entity.type
_entity.pdbx_description
1 polymer ?
#
loop_
_entity_poly.entity_id
_entity_poly.type
_entity_poly.pdbx_seq_one_letter_code
_entity_poly.pdbx_strand_id
1 'polypeptide(L)'
;MPNNICCVVVEYLPGGALKSYLIKNRRRKLAFKVVVELALDLARGLNYLHSQKKVLNGNPYNRKCDVYSFGICLWEIYCCDMPYPDLSFAEVTSAVVRQNLRPEIPRCCPSSLANVMKRCWDANPDKRPEMDEVVSLLEAIDVSKGGGMIPPDQQGGCFCFRRNRGP
;
A
#
# COMPACT_ATOMS: atom_id res chain seq x y z
N MET A 1 -4.54 -42.15 15.10
CA MET A 1 -5.18 -40.83 14.84
C MET A 1 -4.09 -39.77 15.02
N PRO A 2 -3.87 -38.82 14.09
CA PRO A 2 -2.81 -37.82 14.32
C PRO A 2 -3.30 -36.87 15.41
N ASN A 3 -2.60 -36.87 16.55
CA ASN A 3 -3.11 -36.43 17.85
C ASN A 3 -2.64 -35.03 18.29
N ASN A 4 -2.16 -34.19 17.37
CA ASN A 4 -1.68 -32.85 17.71
C ASN A 4 -2.21 -31.84 16.70
N ILE A 5 -3.42 -31.32 16.94
CA ILE A 5 -3.93 -30.15 16.24
C ILE A 5 -3.33 -28.91 16.93
N CYS A 6 -2.59 -28.09 16.18
CA CYS A 6 -2.09 -26.81 16.63
C CYS A 6 -3.05 -25.70 16.17
N CYS A 7 -3.51 -24.87 17.10
CA CYS A 7 -4.37 -23.72 16.82
C CYS A 7 -3.67 -22.43 17.25
N VAL A 8 -3.78 -21.38 16.43
CA VAL A 8 -3.37 -20.02 16.81
C VAL A 8 -4.63 -19.23 17.15
N VAL A 9 -4.76 -18.81 18.41
CA VAL A 9 -5.86 -17.96 18.86
C VAL A 9 -5.37 -16.51 18.84
N VAL A 10 -6.06 -15.67 18.07
CA VAL A 10 -5.81 -14.23 17.96
C VAL A 10 -7.10 -13.46 18.21
N GLU A 11 -7.00 -12.15 18.40
CA GLU A 11 -8.18 -11.29 18.48
C GLU A 11 -9.05 -11.40 17.22
N TYR A 12 -10.37 -11.34 17.40
CA TYR A 12 -11.31 -11.36 16.29
C TYR A 12 -11.57 -9.94 15.77
N LEU A 13 -11.22 -9.70 14.51
CA LEU A 13 -11.50 -8.44 13.82
C LEU A 13 -12.71 -8.61 12.88
N PRO A 14 -13.90 -8.08 13.22
CA PRO A 14 -15.14 -8.32 12.46
C PRO A 14 -15.12 -7.72 11.04
N GLY A 15 -14.22 -6.75 10.77
CA GLY A 15 -14.03 -6.15 9.45
C GLY A 15 -13.41 -7.08 8.41
N GLY A 16 -12.84 -8.21 8.84
CA GLY A 16 -12.14 -9.16 7.96
C GLY A 16 -10.88 -8.57 7.34
N ALA A 17 -10.48 -9.11 6.19
CA ALA A 17 -9.27 -8.67 5.50
C ALA A 17 -9.44 -7.29 4.84
N LEU A 18 -8.41 -6.44 4.95
CA LEU A 18 -8.35 -5.14 4.28
C LEU A 18 -8.61 -5.26 2.77
N LYS A 19 -8.08 -6.29 2.11
CA LYS A 19 -8.32 -6.55 0.67
C LYS A 19 -9.81 -6.63 0.33
N SER A 20 -10.58 -7.37 1.12
CA SER A 20 -12.03 -7.49 0.93
C SER A 20 -12.76 -6.16 1.14
N TYR A 21 -12.30 -5.37 2.11
CA TYR A 21 -12.83 -4.03 2.36
C TYR A 21 -12.53 -3.06 1.20
N LEU A 22 -11.31 -3.08 0.65
CA LEU A 22 -10.93 -2.26 -0.50
C LEU A 22 -11.73 -2.62 -1.76
N ILE A 23 -11.92 -3.92 -2.04
CA ILE A 23 -12.73 -4.39 -3.17
C ILE A 23 -14.16 -3.87 -3.09
N LYS A 24 -14.79 -3.91 -1.90
CA LYS A 24 -16.15 -3.38 -1.68
C LYS A 24 -16.22 -1.87 -1.95
N ASN A 25 -15.14 -1.13 -1.74
CA ASN A 25 -15.05 0.31 -1.96
C ASN A 25 -14.46 0.70 -3.32
N ARG A 26 -14.14 -0.25 -4.21
CA ARG A 26 -13.47 0.01 -5.49
C ARG A 26 -14.16 1.07 -6.37
N ARG A 27 -15.50 1.17 -6.35
CA ARG A 27 -16.26 2.15 -7.13
C ARG A 27 -16.32 3.53 -6.48
N ARG A 28 -16.60 3.60 -5.17
CA ARG A 28 -16.79 4.86 -4.43
C ARG A 28 -15.47 5.48 -3.97
N LYS A 29 -14.43 4.66 -3.86
CA LYS A 29 -13.12 4.97 -3.26
C LYS A 29 -13.25 5.40 -1.80
N LEU A 30 -12.13 5.47 -1.10
CA LEU A 30 -12.09 5.93 0.28
C LEU A 30 -11.85 7.44 0.34
N ALA A 31 -12.33 8.08 1.41
CA ALA A 31 -11.97 9.46 1.70
C ALA A 31 -10.45 9.54 1.96
N PHE A 32 -9.79 10.60 1.51
CA PHE A 32 -8.33 10.71 1.60
C PHE A 32 -7.80 10.62 3.04
N LYS A 33 -8.53 11.19 3.99
CA LYS A 33 -8.23 11.06 5.42
C LYS A 33 -8.16 9.58 5.87
N VAL A 34 -9.14 8.77 5.47
CA VAL A 34 -9.19 7.32 5.80
C VAL A 34 -8.03 6.57 5.14
N VAL A 35 -7.62 6.95 3.92
CA VAL A 35 -6.44 6.37 3.26
C VAL A 35 -5.18 6.60 4.09
N VAL A 36 -4.96 7.84 4.54
CA VAL A 36 -3.76 8.19 5.33
C VAL A 36 -3.80 7.52 6.71
N GLU A 37 -4.97 7.43 7.35
CA GLU A 37 -5.13 6.72 8.63
C GLU A 37 -4.78 5.23 8.51
N LEU A 38 -5.36 4.53 7.52
CA LEU A 38 -5.04 3.12 7.27
C LEU A 38 -3.54 2.90 6.94
N ALA A 39 -2.96 3.82 6.18
CA ALA A 39 -1.53 3.78 5.85
C ALA A 39 -0.65 3.98 7.10
N LEU A 40 -1.01 4.91 7.99
CA LEU A 40 -0.31 5.16 9.25
C LEU A 40 -0.37 3.96 10.18
N ASP A 41 -1.53 3.32 10.32
CA ASP A 41 -1.68 2.13 11.17
C ASP A 41 -0.77 0.99 10.69
N LEU A 42 -0.76 0.72 9.38
CA LEU A 42 0.14 -0.27 8.78
C LEU A 42 1.61 0.11 8.96
N ALA A 43 1.96 1.38 8.71
CA ALA A 43 3.34 1.86 8.81
C ALA A 43 3.87 1.76 10.25
N ARG A 44 3.06 2.14 11.25
CA ARG A 44 3.40 2.03 12.67
C ARG A 44 3.55 0.58 13.11
N GLY A 45 2.65 -0.31 12.67
CA GLY A 45 2.76 -1.75 12.92
C GLY A 45 4.06 -2.34 12.36
N LEU A 46 4.42 -2.00 11.11
CA LEU A 46 5.68 -2.43 10.50
C LEU A 46 6.90 -1.83 11.19
N ASN A 47 6.86 -0.55 11.56
CA ASN A 47 7.94 0.10 12.30
C ASN A 47 8.20 -0.60 13.65
N TYR A 48 7.12 -0.92 14.37
CA TYR A 48 7.21 -1.72 15.60
C TYR A 48 7.86 -3.09 15.35
N LEU A 49 7.42 -3.83 14.33
CA LEU A 49 8.02 -5.12 13.99
C LEU A 49 9.51 -4.99 13.62
N HIS A 50 9.89 -3.94 12.89
CA HIS A 50 11.28 -3.65 12.52
C HIS A 50 12.13 -3.32 13.74
N SER A 51 11.57 -2.63 14.75
CA SER A 51 12.26 -2.32 16.00
C SER A 51 12.47 -3.55 16.88
N GLN A 52 11.48 -4.46 16.97
CA GLN A 52 11.57 -5.70 17.74
C GLN A 52 12.51 -6.73 17.11
N LYS A 53 12.48 -6.87 15.78
CA LYS A 53 13.30 -7.86 15.04
C LYS A 53 14.80 -7.55 15.01
N LYS A 54 15.28 -6.50 15.69
CA LYS A 54 16.71 -6.32 15.99
C LYS A 54 17.29 -7.45 16.84
N VAL A 55 16.44 -8.23 17.54
CA VAL A 55 16.86 -9.18 18.59
C VAL A 55 16.89 -10.65 18.11
N LEU A 56 16.37 -10.97 16.90
CA LEU A 56 16.27 -12.37 16.42
C LEU A 56 17.41 -12.73 15.46
N ASN A 57 18.50 -13.24 16.05
CA ASN A 57 19.59 -14.07 15.51
C ASN A 57 19.76 -14.22 13.98
N GLY A 58 20.85 -13.61 13.47
CA GLY A 58 21.82 -14.30 12.61
C GLY A 58 21.61 -14.30 11.09
N ASN A 59 20.39 -14.08 10.59
CA ASN A 59 20.13 -13.93 9.14
C ASN A 59 19.64 -12.52 8.82
N PRO A 60 20.12 -11.87 7.75
CA PRO A 60 19.67 -10.54 7.37
C PRO A 60 18.21 -10.57 6.93
N TYR A 61 17.29 -10.31 7.86
CA TYR A 61 15.89 -10.05 7.56
C TYR A 61 15.79 -8.80 6.68
N ASN A 62 15.21 -8.92 5.50
CA ASN A 62 15.21 -7.85 4.51
C ASN A 62 14.12 -6.81 4.80
N ARG A 63 14.37 -5.90 5.76
CA ARG A 63 13.48 -4.77 6.09
C ARG A 63 13.06 -3.96 4.86
N LYS A 64 13.97 -3.83 3.89
CA LYS A 64 13.70 -3.10 2.64
C LYS A 64 12.70 -3.83 1.72
N CYS A 65 12.50 -5.14 1.86
CA CYS A 65 11.41 -5.86 1.19
C CYS A 65 10.04 -5.55 1.81
N ASP A 66 9.96 -5.39 3.13
CA ASP A 66 8.72 -4.96 3.79
C ASP A 66 8.34 -3.54 3.36
N VAL A 67 9.32 -2.63 3.28
CA VAL A 67 9.11 -1.25 2.79
C VAL A 67 8.59 -1.26 1.35
N TYR A 68 9.12 -2.12 0.48
CA TYR A 68 8.60 -2.30 -0.88
C TYR A 68 7.14 -2.75 -0.87
N SER A 69 6.83 -3.79 -0.10
CA SER A 69 5.47 -4.34 0.01
C SER A 69 4.51 -3.29 0.57
N PHE A 70 4.94 -2.50 1.55
CA PHE A 70 4.19 -1.37 2.07
C PHE A 70 3.86 -0.34 0.98
N GLY A 71 4.82 0.01 0.11
CA GLY A 71 4.57 0.92 -1.02
C GLY A 71 3.48 0.41 -1.97
N ILE A 72 3.47 -0.88 -2.26
CA ILE A 72 2.42 -1.53 -3.06
C ILE A 72 1.07 -1.48 -2.34
N CYS A 73 1.03 -1.85 -1.05
CA CYS A 73 -0.20 -1.79 -0.25
C CYS A 73 -0.74 -0.36 -0.13
N LEU A 74 0.13 0.65 -0.03
CA LEU A 74 -0.28 2.05 0.00
C LEU A 74 -1.00 2.44 -1.29
N TRP A 75 -0.52 1.96 -2.43
CA TRP A 75 -1.21 2.13 -3.72
C TRP A 75 -2.55 1.37 -3.74
N GLU A 76 -2.60 0.14 -3.24
CA GLU A 76 -3.86 -0.63 -3.15
C GLU A 76 -4.90 0.09 -2.29
N ILE A 77 -4.50 0.68 -1.17
CA ILE A 77 -5.40 1.44 -0.28
C ILE A 77 -5.91 2.69 -0.98
N TYR A 78 -5.01 3.48 -1.57
CA TYR A 78 -5.37 4.70 -2.27
C TYR A 78 -6.30 4.42 -3.47
N CYS A 79 -5.95 3.41 -4.27
CA CYS A 79 -6.69 3.07 -5.49
C CYS A 79 -7.88 2.15 -5.25
N CYS A 80 -7.99 1.52 -4.07
CA CYS A 80 -8.96 0.46 -3.79
C CYS A 80 -8.98 -0.60 -4.90
N ASP A 81 -7.81 -0.98 -5.41
CA ASP A 81 -7.66 -1.81 -6.61
C ASP A 81 -6.44 -2.72 -6.54
N MET A 82 -6.39 -3.73 -7.42
CA MET A 82 -5.25 -4.60 -7.64
C MET A 82 -4.29 -3.96 -8.66
N PRO A 83 -2.97 -3.89 -8.40
CA PRO A 83 -2.03 -3.17 -9.27
C PRO A 83 -1.83 -3.83 -10.64
N TYR A 84 -1.90 -5.16 -10.70
CA TYR A 84 -1.63 -5.93 -11.91
C TYR A 84 -2.70 -7.02 -12.11
N PRO A 85 -3.96 -6.66 -12.41
CA PRO A 85 -5.06 -7.63 -12.45
C PRO A 85 -4.95 -8.62 -13.61
N ASP A 86 -4.25 -8.23 -14.69
CA ASP A 86 -4.15 -8.99 -15.94
C ASP A 86 -2.87 -9.83 -16.04
N LEU A 87 -2.01 -9.80 -15.01
CA LEU A 87 -0.73 -10.51 -15.01
C LEU A 87 -0.73 -11.62 -13.96
N SER A 88 -0.17 -12.78 -14.30
CA SER A 88 0.13 -13.84 -13.35
C SER A 88 1.27 -13.45 -12.41
N PHE A 89 1.40 -14.16 -11.28
CA PHE A 89 2.47 -13.91 -10.32
C PHE A 89 3.88 -14.02 -10.93
N ALA A 90 4.08 -14.99 -11.82
CA ALA A 90 5.36 -15.17 -12.52
C ALA A 90 5.67 -13.99 -13.46
N GLU A 91 4.66 -13.51 -14.20
CA GLU A 91 4.78 -12.34 -15.08
C GLU A 91 5.06 -11.07 -14.30
N VAL A 92 4.34 -10.82 -13.20
CA VAL A 92 4.59 -9.67 -12.31
C VAL A 92 6.00 -9.71 -11.75
N THR A 93 6.45 -10.86 -11.24
CA THR A 93 7.80 -11.01 -10.69
C THR A 93 8.87 -10.70 -11.74
N SER A 94 8.71 -11.26 -12.95
CA SER A 94 9.61 -11.02 -14.07
C SER A 94 9.62 -9.54 -14.48
N ALA A 95 8.45 -8.91 -14.64
CA ALA A 95 8.32 -7.52 -15.09
C ALA A 95 8.84 -6.52 -14.05
N VAL A 96 8.57 -6.74 -12.76
CA VAL A 96 9.07 -5.88 -11.66
C VAL A 96 10.60 -5.90 -11.61
N VAL A 97 11.21 -7.07 -11.75
CA VAL A 97 12.68 -7.25 -11.65
C VAL A 97 13.40 -6.83 -12.92
N ARG A 98 12.89 -7.24 -14.10
CA ARG A 98 13.60 -7.08 -15.39
C ARG A 98 13.23 -5.81 -16.14
N GLN A 99 12.00 -5.31 -15.96
CA GLN A 99 11.47 -4.17 -16.71
C GLN A 99 11.19 -2.98 -15.79
N ASN A 100 11.50 -3.11 -14.50
CA ASN A 100 11.20 -2.11 -13.48
C ASN A 100 9.71 -1.70 -13.46
N LEU A 101 8.80 -2.65 -13.73
CA LEU A 101 7.36 -2.41 -13.70
C LEU A 101 6.94 -1.87 -12.32
N ARG A 102 6.15 -0.80 -12.30
CA ARG A 102 5.56 -0.21 -11.09
C ARG A 102 4.09 0.13 -11.31
N PRO A 103 3.26 0.19 -10.26
CA PRO A 103 1.87 0.58 -10.41
C PRO A 103 1.77 2.02 -10.93
N GLU A 104 0.82 2.27 -11.84
CA GLU A 104 0.56 3.61 -12.34
C GLU A 104 -0.08 4.46 -11.24
N ILE A 105 0.52 5.61 -10.91
CA ILE A 105 -0.04 6.53 -9.92
C ILE A 105 -1.06 7.45 -10.62
N PRO A 106 -2.33 7.49 -10.17
CA PRO A 106 -3.33 8.40 -10.72
C PRO A 106 -2.91 9.86 -10.65
N ARG A 107 -3.28 10.65 -11.66
CA ARG A 107 -2.99 12.11 -11.70
C ARG A 107 -3.61 12.90 -10.55
N CYS A 108 -4.70 12.41 -9.98
CA CYS A 108 -5.34 13.00 -8.81
C CYS A 108 -4.62 12.68 -7.49
N CYS A 109 -3.60 11.82 -7.51
CA CYS A 109 -2.83 11.49 -6.31
C CYS A 109 -2.03 12.70 -5.83
N PRO A 110 -2.21 13.14 -4.57
CA PRO A 110 -1.38 14.18 -3.99
C PRO A 110 0.10 13.82 -4.10
N SER A 111 0.91 14.81 -4.49
CA SER A 111 2.35 14.59 -4.73
C SER A 111 3.09 14.06 -3.50
N SER A 112 2.64 14.43 -2.30
CA SER A 112 3.17 13.91 -1.04
C SER A 112 2.99 12.40 -0.92
N LEU A 113 1.78 11.89 -1.16
CA LEU A 113 1.48 10.46 -1.11
C LEU A 113 2.17 9.70 -2.25
N ALA A 114 2.16 10.27 -3.46
CA ALA A 114 2.86 9.70 -4.61
C ALA A 114 4.37 9.57 -4.37
N ASN A 115 4.98 10.55 -3.69
CA ASN A 115 6.38 10.51 -3.31
C ASN A 115 6.67 9.36 -2.33
N VAL A 116 5.82 9.17 -1.31
CA VAL A 116 5.96 8.04 -0.37
C VAL A 116 5.92 6.71 -1.12
N MET A 117 4.91 6.49 -1.98
CA MET A 117 4.83 5.26 -2.79
C MET A 117 6.11 5.03 -3.61
N LYS A 118 6.56 6.06 -4.34
CA LYS A 118 7.76 6.00 -5.20
C LYS A 118 9.03 5.63 -4.43
N ARG A 119 9.24 6.24 -3.26
CA ARG A 119 10.40 5.96 -2.41
C ARG A 119 10.34 4.54 -1.84
N CYS A 120 9.16 4.08 -1.43
CA CYS A 120 9.00 2.75 -0.84
C CYS A 120 9.30 1.62 -1.83
N TRP A 121 8.90 1.76 -3.10
CA TRP A 121 9.13 0.73 -4.13
C TRP A 121 10.32 1.02 -5.07
N ASP A 122 11.31 1.80 -4.63
CA ASP A 122 12.51 2.06 -5.43
C ASP A 122 13.18 0.74 -5.85
N ALA A 123 13.71 0.70 -7.07
CA ALA A 123 14.43 -0.46 -7.60
C ALA A 123 15.65 -0.81 -6.73
N ASN A 124 16.36 0.21 -6.25
CA ASN A 124 17.46 0.06 -5.32
C ASN A 124 16.92 -0.02 -3.87
N PRO A 125 17.10 -1.15 -3.15
CA PRO A 125 16.69 -1.28 -1.75
C PRO A 125 17.30 -0.23 -0.81
N ASP A 126 18.51 0.26 -1.10
CA ASP A 126 19.19 1.24 -0.25
C ASP A 126 18.58 2.63 -0.33
N LYS A 127 17.85 2.93 -1.42
CA LYS A 127 17.11 4.19 -1.58
C LYS A 127 15.75 4.18 -0.87
N ARG A 128 15.27 2.99 -0.47
CA ARG A 128 14.00 2.88 0.23
C ARG A 128 14.17 3.43 1.66
N PRO A 129 13.20 4.20 2.17
CA PRO A 129 13.26 4.74 3.53
C PRO A 129 13.23 3.61 4.57
N GLU A 130 13.63 3.94 5.81
CA GLU A 130 13.26 3.10 6.96
C GLU A 130 11.79 3.37 7.36
N MET A 131 11.16 2.45 8.09
CA MET A 131 9.72 2.58 8.40
C MET A 131 9.39 3.74 9.34
N ASP A 132 10.31 4.16 10.20
CA ASP A 132 10.15 5.37 11.02
C ASP A 132 10.08 6.63 10.14
N GLU A 133 10.94 6.73 9.13
CA GLU A 133 10.88 7.80 8.14
C GLU A 133 9.55 7.77 7.35
N VAL A 134 9.07 6.58 6.97
CA VAL A 134 7.75 6.43 6.31
C VAL A 134 6.63 6.97 7.20
N VAL A 135 6.64 6.66 8.50
CA VAL A 135 5.66 7.20 9.46
C VAL A 135 5.71 8.72 9.49
N SER A 136 6.90 9.32 9.63
CA SER A 136 7.05 10.78 9.64
C SER A 136 6.56 11.44 8.34
N LEU A 137 6.84 10.83 7.18
CA LEU A 137 6.35 11.33 5.89
C LEU A 137 4.83 11.31 5.79
N LEU A 138 4.18 10.27 6.33
CA LEU A 138 2.72 10.14 6.32
C LEU A 138 2.05 11.10 7.32
N GLU A 139 2.65 11.31 8.50
CA GLU A 139 2.17 12.27 9.51
C GLU A 139 2.25 13.71 9.00
N ALA A 140 3.22 14.02 8.14
CA ALA A 140 3.36 15.32 7.49
C ALA A 140 2.34 15.57 6.36
N ILE A 141 1.53 14.58 5.96
CA ILE A 141 0.52 14.76 4.90
C ILE A 141 -0.66 15.57 5.44
N ASP A 142 -0.88 16.74 4.87
CA ASP A 142 -2.08 17.54 5.13
C ASP A 142 -3.33 16.86 4.52
N VAL A 143 -4.13 16.24 5.38
CA VAL A 143 -5.39 15.58 4.98
C VAL A 143 -6.54 16.56 4.74
N SER A 144 -6.40 17.83 5.10
CA SER A 144 -7.43 18.86 4.91
C SER A 144 -7.45 19.43 3.49
N LYS A 145 -6.32 19.35 2.77
CA LYS A 145 -6.15 19.86 1.39
C LYS A 145 -6.02 18.75 0.34
N GLY A 146 -6.20 17.50 0.73
CA GLY A 146 -5.97 16.36 -0.14
C GLY A 146 -6.95 16.31 -1.32
N GLY A 147 -6.42 16.37 -2.54
CA GLY A 147 -7.13 15.98 -3.76
C GLY A 147 -7.55 14.51 -3.64
N GLY A 148 -8.72 14.28 -3.08
CA GLY A 148 -9.32 12.94 -3.03
C GLY A 148 -9.69 12.47 -4.43
N MET A 149 -9.92 11.17 -4.57
CA MET A 149 -10.58 10.61 -5.76
C MET A 149 -12.06 11.05 -5.90
N ILE A 150 -12.54 11.90 -4.98
CA ILE A 150 -13.91 12.39 -4.90
C ILE A 150 -13.82 13.93 -4.97
N PRO A 151 -14.32 14.57 -6.04
CA PRO A 151 -14.45 16.03 -6.07
C PRO A 151 -15.44 16.51 -4.98
N PRO A 152 -15.27 17.71 -4.41
CA PRO A 152 -16.18 18.27 -3.40
C PRO A 152 -17.64 18.36 -3.85
N ASP A 153 -17.90 18.39 -5.16
CA ASP A 153 -19.21 18.70 -5.75
C ASP A 153 -19.74 17.66 -6.75
N GLN A 154 -19.13 16.47 -6.87
CA GLN A 154 -19.59 15.46 -7.83
C GLN A 154 -19.62 14.05 -7.22
N GLN A 155 -20.84 13.49 -7.11
CA GLN A 155 -21.09 12.06 -6.89
C GLN A 155 -20.70 11.16 -8.10
N GLY A 156 -19.92 11.68 -9.05
CA GLY A 156 -19.39 10.92 -10.19
C GLY A 156 -17.98 10.41 -9.89
N GLY A 157 -17.77 9.10 -9.96
CA GLY A 157 -16.50 8.46 -9.58
C GLY A 157 -15.27 9.01 -10.31
N CYS A 158 -14.10 8.84 -9.67
CA CYS A 158 -12.78 9.21 -10.21
C CYS A 158 -12.55 8.58 -11.60
N PHE A 159 -12.44 9.40 -12.65
CA PHE A 159 -12.10 8.97 -14.01
C PHE A 159 -10.60 8.66 -14.22
N CYS A 160 -9.88 8.46 -13.12
CA CYS A 160 -8.44 8.67 -13.02
C CYS A 160 -7.59 7.54 -13.65
N PHE A 161 -8.24 6.44 -14.07
CA PHE A 161 -7.66 5.32 -14.81
C PHE A 161 -8.28 5.10 -16.20
N ARG A 162 -9.13 6.02 -16.72
CA ARG A 162 -9.63 5.86 -18.09
C ARG A 162 -8.49 6.07 -19.08
N ARG A 163 -8.12 5.01 -19.82
CA ARG A 163 -7.49 5.15 -21.14
C ARG A 163 -8.35 6.15 -21.93
N ASN A 164 -7.75 7.23 -22.44
CA ASN A 164 -8.35 7.99 -23.52
C ASN A 164 -8.73 6.98 -24.61
N ARG A 165 -10.03 6.79 -24.87
CA ARG A 165 -10.42 6.35 -26.21
C ARG A 165 -10.11 7.55 -27.09
N GLY A 166 -9.03 7.43 -27.86
CA GLY A 166 -8.72 8.36 -28.93
C GLY A 166 -9.83 8.39 -29.98
N PRO A 167 -9.76 9.35 -30.93
CA PRO A 167 -10.86 9.71 -31.83
C PRO A 167 -11.39 8.52 -32.65
#